data_AF-A0A7S2TSB2-F1
#
_entry.id   AF-A0A7S2TSB2-F1
#
_cell.length_a   1.000
_cell.length_b   1.000
_cell.length_c   1.000
_cell.angle_alpha   90.00
_cell.angle_beta   90.00
_cell.angle_gamma   90.00
#
_symmetry.space_group_name_H-M   'P 1'
#
loop_
_entity.id
_entity.type
_entity.pdbx_description
1 polymer ?
#
loop_
_entity_poly.entity_id
_entity_poly.type
_entity_poly.pdbx_seq_one_letter_code
_entity_poly.pdbx_strand_id
1 'polypeptide(L)'
;MMDTTLPPPIIGKRRRTPTKLAVQNKRLKIRSKSGRRVPSQASGKQRKKRSCRFDSSLSLLTKKFVDLIKKQDDKLLDLNDAADTLQVQKRRIYDITNVLEGIGLIEKKSKNRIYWKDEGICQYDRFGRELKALHDELEKAKIEEDEIDMRRNE
;
A
#
# COMPACT_ATOMS: atom_id res chain seq x y z
N MET A 1 21.29 -42.29 54.00
CA MET A 1 21.12 -42.64 52.57
C MET A 1 19.65 -42.98 52.38
N MET A 2 19.01 -42.31 51.42
CA MET A 2 17.57 -42.35 51.17
C MET A 2 17.26 -43.44 50.16
N ASP A 3 16.18 -44.20 50.34
CA ASP A 3 15.47 -44.80 49.22
C ASP A 3 13.98 -44.99 49.57
N THR A 4 13.14 -44.12 49.01
CA THR A 4 11.69 -44.12 49.19
C THR A 4 11.06 -44.15 47.80
N THR A 5 10.63 -45.33 47.35
CA THR A 5 9.84 -45.47 46.13
C THR A 5 8.35 -45.35 46.49
N LEU A 6 7.71 -44.27 46.05
CA LEU A 6 6.25 -44.13 46.00
C LEU A 6 5.80 -43.94 44.52
N PRO A 7 4.65 -44.51 44.12
CA PRO A 7 4.15 -44.46 42.75
C PRO A 7 3.54 -43.09 42.37
N PRO A 8 3.43 -42.78 41.06
CA PRO A 8 2.91 -41.50 40.59
C PRO A 8 1.37 -41.43 40.66
N PRO A 9 0.77 -40.28 41.03
CA PRO A 9 -0.66 -40.06 40.89
C PRO A 9 -1.05 -39.65 39.46
N ILE A 10 -2.18 -40.18 39.02
CA ILE A 10 -2.85 -40.02 37.72
C ILE A 10 -3.77 -38.79 37.75
N ILE A 11 -4.06 -38.20 36.58
CA ILE A 11 -5.11 -37.21 36.23
C ILE A 11 -4.64 -35.74 36.32
N GLY A 12 -4.77 -34.87 35.33
CA GLY A 12 -5.41 -34.92 34.01
C GLY A 12 -5.80 -33.50 33.56
N LYS A 13 -6.08 -33.36 32.25
CA LYS A 13 -6.66 -32.20 31.52
C LYS A 13 -5.67 -31.19 30.93
N ARG A 14 -5.45 -31.30 29.62
CA ARG A 14 -6.09 -30.40 28.65
C ARG A 14 -6.07 -30.98 27.24
N ARG A 15 -7.26 -31.01 26.64
CA ARG A 15 -7.59 -31.56 25.33
C ARG A 15 -6.88 -30.77 24.23
N ARG A 16 -6.15 -31.46 23.37
CA ARG A 16 -5.80 -31.02 22.01
C ARG A 16 -6.95 -31.44 21.09
N THR A 17 -7.48 -30.54 20.29
CA THR A 17 -8.36 -30.88 19.17
C THR A 17 -7.64 -30.61 17.87
N PRO A 18 -7.41 -31.64 17.05
CA PRO A 18 -7.35 -31.46 15.62
C PRO A 18 -8.35 -32.42 14.97
N THR A 19 -9.26 -31.92 14.14
CA THR A 19 -9.80 -32.74 13.04
C THR A 19 -10.42 -31.89 11.94
N LYS A 20 -10.19 -32.44 10.74
CA LYS A 20 -10.38 -31.94 9.39
C LYS A 20 -11.82 -32.18 8.92
N LEU A 21 -12.17 -31.54 7.78
CA LEU A 21 -13.21 -31.89 6.79
C LEU A 21 -14.65 -31.37 7.02
N ALA A 22 -15.08 -30.44 6.15
CA ALA A 22 -16.12 -30.68 5.15
C ALA A 22 -16.40 -29.39 4.35
N VAL A 23 -16.13 -29.43 3.05
CA VAL A 23 -16.66 -28.47 2.07
C VAL A 23 -18.14 -28.77 1.90
N GLN A 24 -19.01 -27.77 2.09
CA GLN A 24 -20.43 -27.87 1.75
C GLN A 24 -20.89 -26.61 1.04
N ASN A 25 -21.02 -26.73 -0.28
CA ASN A 25 -21.65 -25.77 -1.18
C ASN A 25 -23.14 -25.65 -0.84
N LYS A 26 -23.55 -24.49 -0.30
CA LYS A 26 -24.97 -24.16 -0.12
C LYS A 26 -25.54 -23.60 -1.42
N ARG A 27 -26.13 -24.49 -2.23
CA ARG A 27 -26.94 -24.17 -3.42
C ARG A 27 -28.23 -23.48 -2.97
N LEU A 28 -28.37 -22.20 -3.26
CA LEU A 28 -29.60 -21.43 -2.99
C LEU A 28 -30.71 -21.89 -3.96
N LYS A 29 -31.86 -22.25 -3.39
CA LYS A 29 -33.06 -22.74 -4.08
C LYS A 29 -33.84 -21.57 -4.66
N ILE A 30 -33.83 -21.42 -5.99
CA ILE A 30 -34.67 -20.48 -6.73
C ILE A 30 -36.13 -20.96 -6.61
N ARG A 31 -36.98 -20.16 -5.97
CA ARG A 31 -38.44 -20.31 -5.99
C ARG A 31 -39.00 -19.26 -6.95
N SER A 32 -39.50 -19.70 -8.10
CA SER A 32 -40.30 -18.92 -9.02
C SER A 32 -41.74 -18.84 -8.51
N LYS A 33 -42.23 -17.64 -8.18
CA LYS A 33 -43.66 -17.35 -8.19
C LYS A 33 -43.89 -15.96 -8.79
N SER A 34 -44.62 -15.98 -9.89
CA SER A 34 -45.19 -14.85 -10.63
C SER A 34 -46.03 -13.93 -9.74
N GLY A 35 -45.87 -12.62 -9.91
CA GLY A 35 -46.71 -11.61 -9.27
C GLY A 35 -46.48 -10.24 -9.89
N ARG A 36 -47.30 -9.91 -10.89
CA ARG A 36 -47.36 -8.64 -11.62
C ARG A 36 -47.65 -7.49 -10.65
N ARG A 37 -46.77 -6.47 -10.56
CA ARG A 37 -47.10 -5.15 -9.97
C ARG A 37 -46.45 -4.01 -10.76
N VAL A 38 -47.31 -3.08 -11.18
CA VAL A 38 -47.10 -1.81 -11.88
C VAL A 38 -46.04 -0.91 -11.23
N PRO A 39 -45.26 -0.12 -12.01
CA PRO A 39 -44.46 0.98 -11.46
C PRO A 39 -45.23 2.31 -11.58
N SER A 40 -45.65 2.87 -10.44
CA SER A 40 -46.02 4.28 -10.33
C SER A 40 -44.78 5.13 -10.04
N GLN A 41 -44.83 6.37 -10.55
CA GLN A 41 -43.72 7.31 -10.70
C GLN A 41 -43.16 7.90 -9.40
N ALA A 42 -42.03 8.61 -9.58
CA ALA A 42 -41.49 9.72 -8.80
C ALA A 42 -40.44 9.39 -7.72
N SER A 43 -39.19 9.75 -8.03
CA SER A 43 -38.41 10.74 -7.26
C SER A 43 -36.99 10.86 -7.83
N GLY A 44 -36.64 12.07 -8.25
CA GLY A 44 -35.32 12.41 -8.76
C GLY A 44 -34.24 12.14 -7.72
N LYS A 45 -33.47 11.06 -7.91
CA LYS A 45 -32.24 10.84 -7.17
C LYS A 45 -31.15 11.69 -7.82
N GLN A 46 -30.93 12.88 -7.27
CA GLN A 46 -29.65 13.57 -7.42
C GLN A 46 -28.55 12.54 -7.15
N ARG A 47 -27.81 12.19 -8.21
CA ARG A 47 -26.64 11.33 -8.10
C ARG A 47 -25.65 12.09 -7.22
N LYS A 48 -25.60 11.78 -5.92
CA LYS A 48 -24.49 12.15 -5.05
C LYS A 48 -23.23 11.86 -5.86
N LYS A 49 -22.50 12.92 -6.24
CA LYS A 49 -21.19 12.84 -6.89
C LYS A 49 -20.44 11.82 -6.05
N ARG A 50 -20.17 10.64 -6.62
CA ARG A 50 -19.46 9.58 -5.89
C ARG A 50 -18.16 10.23 -5.47
N SER A 51 -17.98 10.51 -4.18
CA SER A 51 -16.72 11.06 -3.69
C SER A 51 -15.64 10.12 -4.20
N CYS A 52 -14.80 10.67 -5.06
CA CYS A 52 -13.85 9.90 -5.82
C CYS A 52 -12.96 9.23 -4.77
N ARG A 53 -12.82 7.90 -4.81
CA ARG A 53 -11.94 7.12 -3.90
C ARG A 53 -10.53 7.73 -3.73
N PHE A 54 -10.12 8.57 -4.67
CA PHE A 54 -8.88 9.33 -4.72
C PHE A 54 -8.67 10.34 -3.59
N ASP A 55 -9.72 10.87 -2.96
CA ASP A 55 -9.60 11.89 -1.90
C ASP A 55 -8.91 11.38 -0.61
N SER A 56 -8.81 10.04 -0.46
CA SER A 56 -8.07 9.38 0.64
C SER A 56 -7.02 8.39 0.11
N SER A 57 -6.57 8.59 -1.13
CA SER A 57 -5.54 7.73 -1.72
C SER A 57 -4.21 7.86 -1.00
N LEU A 58 -3.47 6.75 -0.90
CA LEU A 58 -2.14 6.74 -0.28
C LEU A 58 -1.20 7.73 -0.99
N SER A 59 -1.31 7.87 -2.32
CA SER A 59 -0.52 8.83 -3.09
C SER A 59 -0.78 10.28 -2.68
N LEU A 60 -2.03 10.66 -2.44
CA LEU A 60 -2.36 12.01 -1.95
C LEU A 60 -1.82 12.23 -0.52
N LEU A 61 -1.98 11.24 0.35
CA LEU A 61 -1.45 11.31 1.72
C LEU A 61 0.08 11.40 1.73
N THR A 62 0.74 10.64 0.87
CA THR A 62 2.21 10.64 0.74
C THR A 62 2.71 12.00 0.28
N LYS A 63 2.07 12.62 -0.71
CA LYS A 63 2.43 13.99 -1.14
C LYS A 63 2.36 14.98 0.01
N LYS A 64 1.22 15.04 0.69
CA LYS A 64 1.03 15.92 1.86
C LYS A 64 2.02 15.62 2.99
N PHE A 65 2.30 14.34 3.25
CA PHE A 65 3.26 13.91 4.27
C PHE A 65 4.68 14.39 3.95
N VAL A 66 5.13 14.23 2.70
CA VAL A 66 6.44 14.72 2.25
C VAL A 66 6.51 16.24 2.34
N ASP A 67 5.44 16.95 1.96
CA ASP A 67 5.38 18.41 2.08
C ASP A 67 5.49 18.87 3.55
N LEU A 68 4.91 18.13 4.49
CA LEU A 68 5.04 18.43 5.92
C LEU A 68 6.48 18.30 6.41
N ILE A 69 7.20 17.25 6.00
CA ILE A 69 8.60 17.08 6.41
C ILE A 69 9.50 18.13 5.79
N LYS A 70 9.30 18.44 4.50
CA LYS A 70 10.10 19.45 3.79
C LYS A 70 9.91 20.87 4.30
N LYS A 71 8.77 21.16 4.93
CA LYS A 71 8.50 22.45 5.59
C LYS A 71 9.19 22.59 6.95
N GLN A 72 9.64 21.49 7.56
CA GLN A 72 10.35 21.52 8.83
C GLN A 72 11.85 21.73 8.56
N ASP A 73 12.44 22.75 9.15
CA ASP A 73 13.86 23.07 8.95
C ASP A 73 14.80 21.94 9.40
N ASP A 74 14.41 21.22 10.47
CA ASP A 74 15.20 20.12 11.05
C ASP A 74 15.03 18.78 10.33
N LYS A 75 14.14 18.68 9.33
CA LYS A 75 13.81 17.44 8.60
C LYS A 75 13.36 16.29 9.52
N LEU A 76 12.91 16.64 10.73
CA LEU A 76 12.37 15.74 11.73
C LEU A 76 10.86 15.86 11.74
N LEU A 77 10.16 14.73 11.77
CA LEU A 77 8.70 14.70 11.81
C LEU A 77 8.20 13.77 12.92
N ASP A 78 7.28 14.28 13.73
CA ASP A 78 6.52 13.48 14.70
C ASP A 78 5.34 12.80 14.01
N LEU A 79 5.24 11.48 14.19
CA LEU A 79 4.22 10.65 13.54
C LEU A 79 2.81 10.89 14.11
N ASN A 80 2.68 11.36 15.35
CA ASN A 80 1.37 11.72 15.91
C ASN A 80 0.88 13.02 15.29
N ASP A 81 1.73 14.04 15.29
CA ASP A 81 1.40 15.36 14.73
C ASP A 81 1.09 15.27 13.23
N ALA A 82 1.85 14.45 12.50
CA ALA A 82 1.56 14.16 11.11
C ALA A 82 0.19 13.47 10.93
N ALA A 83 -0.18 12.53 11.80
CA ALA A 83 -1.48 11.85 11.74
C ALA A 83 -2.64 12.82 11.98
N ASP A 84 -2.48 13.75 12.93
CA ASP A 84 -3.47 14.76 13.27
C ASP A 84 -3.60 15.80 12.14
N THR A 85 -2.47 16.26 11.60
CA THR A 85 -2.44 17.22 10.49
C THR A 85 -3.04 16.65 9.20
N LEU A 86 -2.76 15.38 8.89
CA LEU A 86 -3.33 14.69 7.74
C LEU A 86 -4.76 14.21 7.99
N GLN A 87 -5.23 14.26 9.25
CA GLN A 87 -6.51 13.71 9.70
C GLN A 87 -6.70 12.25 9.30
N VAL A 88 -5.66 11.43 9.49
CA VAL A 88 -5.66 10.01 9.11
C VAL A 88 -5.40 9.09 10.28
N GLN A 89 -5.88 7.86 10.16
CA GLN A 89 -5.59 6.81 11.12
C GLN A 89 -4.09 6.47 11.11
N LYS A 90 -3.52 6.16 12.28
CA LYS A 90 -2.11 5.75 12.43
C LYS A 90 -1.68 4.63 11.49
N ARG A 91 -2.61 3.76 11.09
CA ARG A 91 -2.33 2.71 10.11
C ARG A 91 -1.85 3.26 8.77
N ARG A 92 -2.38 4.39 8.31
CA ARG A 92 -1.98 5.03 7.04
C ARG A 92 -0.58 5.62 7.12
N ILE A 93 -0.18 6.12 8.29
CA ILE A 93 1.19 6.58 8.52
C ILE A 93 2.17 5.43 8.28
N TYR A 94 1.88 4.23 8.78
CA TYR A 94 2.73 3.06 8.53
C TYR A 94 2.76 2.63 7.07
N ASP A 95 1.64 2.76 6.34
CA ASP A 95 1.64 2.50 4.89
C ASP A 95 2.64 3.42 4.17
N ILE A 96 2.73 4.69 4.57
CA ILE A 96 3.65 5.66 3.99
C ILE A 96 5.09 5.40 4.45
N THR A 97 5.31 5.25 5.76
CA THR A 97 6.66 5.11 6.31
C THR A 97 7.33 3.82 5.85
N ASN A 98 6.61 2.69 5.77
CA ASN A 98 7.20 1.43 5.31
C ASN A 98 7.71 1.51 3.87
N VAL A 99 6.99 2.24 3.01
CA VAL A 99 7.41 2.45 1.61
C VAL A 99 8.61 3.38 1.55
N LEU A 100 8.57 4.52 2.26
CA LEU A 100 9.68 5.47 2.26
C LEU A 100 10.94 4.92 2.94
N GLU A 101 10.79 4.09 3.96
CA GLU A 101 11.87 3.37 4.64
C GLU A 101 12.44 2.26 3.75
N GLY A 102 11.57 1.50 3.06
CA GLY A 102 12.00 0.47 2.11
C GLY A 102 12.77 1.02 0.91
N ILE A 103 12.49 2.26 0.51
CA ILE A 103 13.22 3.00 -0.53
C ILE A 103 14.46 3.71 0.06
N GLY A 104 14.55 3.86 1.38
CA GLY A 104 15.68 4.50 2.05
C GLY A 104 15.63 6.04 2.07
N LEU A 105 14.48 6.66 1.84
CA LEU A 105 14.30 8.12 1.89
C LEU A 105 14.12 8.66 3.31
N ILE A 106 13.79 7.80 4.27
CA ILE A 106 13.61 8.17 5.67
C ILE A 106 14.36 7.22 6.60
N GLU A 107 14.68 7.71 7.79
CA GLU A 107 15.23 6.92 8.89
C GLU A 107 14.36 7.05 10.13
N LYS A 108 14.21 5.96 10.88
CA LYS A 108 13.55 6.00 12.17
C LYS A 108 14.53 6.45 13.25
N LYS A 109 14.30 7.61 13.85
CA LYS A 109 15.09 8.08 15.00
C LYS A 109 14.53 7.57 16.32
N SER A 110 13.20 7.57 16.46
CA SER A 110 12.49 7.06 17.65
C SER A 110 11.14 6.48 17.26
N LYS A 111 10.42 5.84 18.21
CA LYS A 111 9.10 5.24 17.95
C LYS A 111 8.11 6.19 17.27
N ASN A 112 8.12 7.47 17.66
CA ASN A 112 7.22 8.50 17.12
C ASN A 112 7.94 9.53 16.25
N ARG A 113 9.24 9.38 15.96
CA ARG A 113 10.01 10.39 15.20
C ARG A 113 10.78 9.76 14.06
N ILE A 114 10.64 10.37 12.90
CA ILE A 114 11.39 10.01 11.70
C ILE A 114 12.22 11.19 11.21
N TYR A 115 13.31 10.88 10.52
CA TYR A 115 14.21 11.84 9.90
C TYR A 115 14.20 11.64 8.39
N TRP A 116 14.18 12.74 7.64
CA TRP A 116 14.19 12.73 6.19
C TRP A 116 15.61 12.83 5.63
N LYS A 117 15.97 11.86 4.77
CA LYS A 117 17.28 11.80 4.10
C LYS A 117 17.21 12.54 2.77
N ASP A 118 17.80 13.72 2.70
CA ASP A 118 17.82 14.51 1.46
C ASP A 118 18.69 13.89 0.35
N GLU A 119 19.67 13.06 0.70
CA GLU A 119 20.57 12.41 -0.25
C GLU A 119 19.85 11.44 -1.19
N GLY A 120 18.71 10.88 -0.75
CA GLY A 120 17.93 9.98 -1.60
C GLY A 120 17.29 10.70 -2.79
N ILE A 121 16.84 11.95 -2.63
CA ILE A 121 16.15 12.68 -3.71
C ILE A 121 17.12 13.05 -4.83
N CYS A 122 18.32 13.52 -4.49
CA CYS A 122 19.30 13.91 -5.50
C CYS A 122 19.86 12.70 -6.27
N GLN A 123 19.86 11.51 -5.67
CA GLN A 123 20.20 10.28 -6.37
C GLN A 123 19.13 9.88 -7.39
N TYR A 124 17.84 9.97 -7.06
CA TYR A 124 16.75 9.71 -8.02
C TYR A 124 16.67 10.76 -9.14
N ASP A 125 16.92 12.02 -8.81
CA ASP A 125 16.96 13.10 -9.78
C ASP A 125 18.16 12.96 -10.74
N ARG A 126 19.32 12.56 -10.22
CA ARG A 126 20.49 12.19 -11.04
C ARG A 126 20.20 10.97 -11.93
N PHE A 127 19.69 9.90 -11.35
CA PHE A 127 19.31 8.69 -12.09
C PHE A 127 18.25 8.98 -13.15
N GLY A 128 17.26 9.82 -12.84
CA GLY A 128 16.23 10.23 -13.80
C GLY A 128 16.80 11.04 -14.97
N ARG A 129 17.77 11.94 -14.71
CA ARG A 129 18.49 12.64 -15.78
C ARG A 129 19.30 11.68 -16.64
N GLU A 130 20.02 10.74 -16.02
CA GLU A 130 20.81 9.72 -16.71
C GLU A 130 19.94 8.81 -17.58
N LEU A 131 18.82 8.33 -17.03
CA LEU A 131 17.86 7.49 -17.75
C LEU A 131 17.25 8.23 -18.96
N LYS A 132 16.98 9.54 -18.81
CA LYS A 132 16.51 10.38 -19.90
C LYS A 132 17.58 10.55 -20.99
N ALA A 133 18.82 10.86 -20.60
CA ALA A 133 19.92 11.02 -21.54
C ALA A 133 20.19 9.74 -22.36
N LEU A 134 20.17 8.58 -21.71
CA LEU A 134 20.31 7.29 -22.39
C LEU A 134 19.15 6.99 -23.34
N HIS A 135 17.93 7.38 -22.99
CA HIS A 135 16.77 7.22 -23.87
C HIS A 135 16.91 8.09 -25.12
N ASP A 136 17.30 9.36 -24.96
CA ASP A 136 17.52 10.29 -26.07
C ASP A 136 18.64 9.77 -27.01
N GLU A 137 19.70 9.15 -26.45
CA GLU A 137 20.79 8.54 -27.22
C GLU A 137 20.35 7.30 -28.01
N LEU A 138 19.54 6.43 -27.41
CA LEU A 138 18.93 5.27 -28.09
C LEU A 138 18.04 5.70 -29.26
N GLU A 139 17.24 6.75 -29.06
CA GLU A 139 16.35 7.27 -30.10
C GLU A 139 17.14 7.86 -31.27
N LYS A 140 18.22 8.59 -30.97
CA LYS A 140 19.13 9.11 -31.99
C LYS A 140 19.81 7.98 -32.79
N ALA A 141 20.34 6.97 -32.10
CA ALA A 141 21.00 5.84 -32.74
C ALA A 141 20.04 5.06 -33.66
N LYS A 142 18.79 4.90 -33.23
CA LYS A 142 17.76 4.23 -34.04
C LYS A 142 17.45 4.98 -35.34
N ILE A 143 17.36 6.32 -35.28
CA ILE A 143 17.15 7.15 -36.48
C ILE A 143 18.32 6.97 -37.45
N GLU A 144 19.55 6.93 -36.94
CA GLU A 144 20.75 6.75 -37.75
C GLU A 144 20.79 5.37 -38.43
N GLU A 145 20.41 4.30 -37.72
CA GLU A 145 20.26 2.95 -38.31
C GLU A 145 19.22 2.93 -39.44
N ASP A 146 18.03 3.51 -39.22
CA ASP A 146 16.97 3.59 -40.23
C ASP A 146 17.42 4.36 -41.49
N GLU A 147 18.21 5.43 -41.33
CA GLU A 147 18.79 6.18 -42.46
C GLU A 147 19.83 5.37 -43.24
N ILE A 148 20.66 4.59 -42.55
CA ILE A 148 21.68 3.76 -43.18
C ILE A 148 21.01 2.63 -43.97
N ASP A 149 19.98 1.99 -43.41
CA ASP A 149 19.24 0.93 -44.09
C ASP A 149 18.51 1.45 -45.34
N MET A 150 17.97 2.69 -45.29
CA MET A 150 17.41 3.33 -46.48
C MET A 150 18.46 3.59 -47.57
N ARG A 151 19.65 4.10 -47.22
CA ARG A 151 20.73 4.30 -48.21
C ARG A 151 21.28 3.00 -48.78
N ARG A 152 21.25 1.91 -48.01
CA ARG A 152 21.78 0.61 -48.44
C ARG A 152 20.85 -0.12 -49.42
N ASN A 153 19.57 0.23 -49.42
CA ASN A 153 18.53 -0.41 -50.23
C ASN A 153 18.25 0.33 -51.56
N GLU A 154 19.02 1.38 -51.86
CA GLU A 154 19.14 2.04 -53.17
C GLU A 154 20.38 1.54 -53.92
#